data_AF-G0GAM3-F1
#
_entry.id   AF-G0GAM3-F1
#
_cell.length_a   1.000
_cell.length_b   1.000
_cell.length_c   1.000
_cell.angle_alpha   90.00
_cell.angle_beta   90.00
_cell.angle_gamma   90.00
#
_symmetry.space_group_name_H-M   'P 1'
#
loop_
_entity.id
_entity.type
_entity.pdbx_description
1 polymer ?
#
loop_
_entity_poly.entity_id
_entity_poly.type
_entity_poly.pdbx_seq_one_letter_code
_entity_poly.pdbx_strand_id
1 'polypeptide(L)' 'MRTCTIEKNKARCNCTYPCSKKGICCECLAYHRSMGELPACYFPPEAEKTYNRSIEYYLKVTGRA' A
#
# COMPACT_ATOMS: atom_id res chain seq x y z
N MET A 1 20.37 16.35 -4.81
CA MET A 1 20.25 15.43 -3.66
C MET A 1 18.77 15.32 -3.29
N ARG A 2 18.20 14.12 -3.22
CA ARG A 2 16.79 13.93 -2.82
C ARG A 2 16.72 13.70 -1.32
N THR A 3 16.00 14.56 -0.60
CA THR A 3 15.78 14.39 0.85
C THR A 3 14.87 13.20 1.10
N CYS A 4 15.15 12.45 2.17
CA CYS A 4 14.31 11.35 2.63
C CYS A 4 12.89 11.84 2.97
N THR A 5 11.85 11.11 2.54
CA THR A 5 10.43 11.46 2.80
C THR A 5 9.68 10.38 3.58
N ILE A 6 10.39 9.48 4.28
CA ILE A 6 9.79 8.33 4.97
C ILE A 6 8.67 8.76 5.92
N GLU A 7 8.90 9.75 6.79
CA GLU A 7 7.87 10.18 7.76
C GLU A 7 6.63 10.78 7.08
N LYS A 8 6.83 11.55 6.00
CA LYS A 8 5.72 12.06 5.18
C LYS A 8 4.93 10.93 4.51
N ASN A 9 5.62 9.89 4.06
CA ASN A 9 5.00 8.72 3.44
C ASN A 9 4.26 7.86 4.49
N LYS A 10 4.82 7.70 5.70
CA LYS A 10 4.17 6.98 6.81
C LYS A 10 2.85 7.63 7.19
N ALA A 11 2.79 8.96 7.23
CA ALA A 11 1.57 9.71 7.52
C ALA A 11 0.45 9.48 6.48
N ARG A 12 0.79 9.10 5.24
CA ARG A 12 -0.17 8.79 4.16
C ARG A 12 -0.48 7.30 4.03
N CYS A 13 0.23 6.45 4.76
CA CYS A 13 0.10 5.01 4.65
C CYS A 13 -0.88 4.47 5.70
N ASN A 14 -2.01 3.98 5.22
CA ASN A 14 -3.07 3.33 6.01
C ASN A 14 -2.80 1.85 6.35
N CYS A 15 -1.64 1.28 5.97
CA CYS A 15 -1.28 -0.09 6.35
C CYS A 15 -1.25 -0.24 7.87
N THR A 16 -2.07 -1.13 8.40
CA THR A 16 -2.18 -1.45 9.84
C THR A 16 -1.21 -2.54 10.29
N TYR A 17 -0.61 -3.27 9.35
CA TYR A 17 0.34 -4.34 9.66
C TYR A 17 1.69 -3.75 10.15
N PRO A 18 2.32 -4.32 11.20
CA PRO A 18 3.64 -3.89 11.66
C PRO A 18 4.74 -4.25 10.65
N CYS A 19 4.87 -3.43 9.61
CA CYS A 19 5.76 -3.64 8.47
C CYS A 19 7.00 -2.74 8.56
N SER A 20 8.19 -3.34 8.45
CA SER A 20 9.47 -2.62 8.43
C SER A 20 9.65 -1.71 7.21
N LYS A 21 8.88 -1.96 6.12
CA LYS A 21 8.94 -1.21 4.86
C LYS A 21 8.02 0.01 4.84
N LYS A 22 7.25 0.25 5.91
CA LYS A 22 6.25 1.33 5.97
C LYS A 22 6.93 2.70 5.81
N GLY A 23 6.53 3.43 4.76
CA GLY A 23 7.10 4.73 4.40
C GLY A 23 8.27 4.68 3.39
N ILE A 24 8.82 3.49 3.13
CA ILE A 24 9.83 3.24 2.09
C ILE A 24 9.10 2.72 0.85
N CYS A 25 8.55 3.62 0.04
CA CYS A 25 7.61 3.25 -1.03
C CYS A 25 8.19 2.26 -2.05
N CYS A 26 9.47 2.38 -2.41
CA CYS A 26 10.14 1.45 -3.33
C CYS A 26 10.19 0.02 -2.78
N GLU A 27 10.53 -0.15 -1.50
CA GLU A 27 10.55 -1.46 -0.85
C GLU A 27 9.13 -2.01 -0.64
N CYS A 28 8.19 -1.17 -0.22
CA CYS A 28 6.80 -1.55 -0.03
C CYS A 28 6.18 -2.06 -1.34
N LEU A 29 6.39 -1.33 -2.43
CA LEU A 29 5.91 -1.71 -3.76
C LEU A 29 6.56 -3.01 -4.25
N ALA A 30 7.88 -3.16 -4.13
CA ALA A 30 8.59 -4.36 -4.54
C ALA A 30 8.09 -5.60 -3.78
N TYR A 31 7.88 -5.47 -2.47
CA TYR A 31 7.36 -6.53 -1.62
C TYR A 31 5.96 -6.98 -2.06
N HIS A 32 4.98 -6.07 -2.11
CA HIS A 32 3.62 -6.43 -2.52
C HIS A 32 3.55 -6.95 -3.97
N ARG A 33 4.32 -6.35 -4.89
CA ARG A 33 4.40 -6.82 -6.28
C ARG A 33 4.87 -8.27 -6.38
N SER A 34 5.85 -8.69 -5.55
CA SER A 34 6.32 -10.08 -5.54
C SER A 34 5.24 -11.10 -5.13
N MET A 35 4.17 -10.64 -4.46
CA MET A 35 3.02 -11.44 -4.05
C MET A 35 1.80 -11.25 -4.96
N GLY A 36 1.92 -10.48 -6.06
CA GLY A 36 0.78 -10.14 -6.91
C GLY A 36 -0.20 -9.13 -6.28
N GLU A 37 0.27 -8.36 -5.30
CA GLU A 37 -0.53 -7.41 -4.53
C GLU A 37 -0.17 -5.95 -4.80
N LEU A 38 -1.04 -5.04 -4.36
CA LEU A 38 -0.78 -3.61 -4.25
C LEU A 38 -0.59 -3.19 -2.79
N PRO A 39 0.24 -2.17 -2.50
CA PRO A 39 0.33 -1.59 -1.16
C PRO A 39 -1.01 -1.06 -0.64
N ALA A 40 -1.17 -1.05 0.69
CA ALA A 40 -2.36 -0.53 1.38
C ALA A 40 -2.82 0.87 0.91
N CYS A 41 -1.88 1.75 0.55
CA CYS A 41 -2.18 3.12 0.13
C CYS A 41 -2.96 3.22 -1.20
N TYR A 42 -3.15 2.10 -1.92
CA TYR A 42 -4.04 2.02 -3.09
C TYR A 42 -5.50 1.78 -2.70
N PHE A 43 -5.76 1.35 -1.47
CA PHE A 43 -7.08 0.93 -1.01
C PHE A 43 -7.70 1.98 -0.08
N PRO A 44 -9.02 2.26 -0.20
CA PRO A 44 -9.71 3.07 0.79
C PRO A 44 -9.65 2.38 2.18
N PRO A 45 -9.77 3.13 3.29
CA PRO A 45 -9.64 2.57 4.64
C PRO A 45 -10.53 1.36 4.91
N GLU A 46 -11.77 1.38 4.41
CA GLU A 46 -12.72 0.27 4.58
C GLU A 46 -12.29 -0.99 3.80
N ALA A 47 -11.67 -0.84 2.63
CA ALA A 47 -11.15 -1.95 1.85
C ALA A 47 -9.87 -2.53 2.47
N GLU A 48 -8.95 -1.68 2.96
CA GLU A 48 -7.71 -2.13 3.61
C GLU A 48 -7.97 -2.95 4.89
N LYS A 49 -9.08 -2.68 5.61
CA LYS A 49 -9.50 -3.50 6.77
C LYS A 49 -9.74 -4.97 6.43
N THR A 50 -10.03 -5.29 5.17
CA THR A 50 -10.23 -6.68 4.70
C THR A 50 -8.91 -7.40 4.44
N TYR A 51 -7.79 -6.68 4.39
CA TYR A 51 -6.47 -7.16 4.00
C TYR A 51 -6.39 -7.81 2.61
N ASN A 52 -7.45 -7.74 1.81
CA ASN A 52 -7.40 -8.19 0.42
C ASN A 52 -6.64 -7.15 -0.40
N ARG A 53 -5.39 -7.46 -0.74
CA ARG A 53 -4.52 -6.56 -1.51
C ARG A 53 -4.34 -6.98 -2.96
N SER A 54 -5.19 -7.88 -3.45
CA SER A 54 -5.16 -8.32 -4.84
C SER A 54 -5.48 -7.18 -5.80
N ILE A 55 -4.90 -7.24 -7.00
CA ILE A 55 -5.17 -6.28 -8.07
C ILE A 55 -6.66 -6.33 -8.47
N GLU A 56 -7.27 -7.51 -8.51
CA GLU A 56 -8.70 -7.68 -8.81
C GLU A 56 -9.57 -6.90 -7.81
N TYR A 57 -9.29 -7.04 -6.51
CA TYR A 57 -10.03 -6.33 -5.49
C TYR A 57 -9.85 -4.80 -5.62
N TYR A 58 -8.63 -4.34 -5.93
CA TYR A 58 -8.38 -2.92 -6.21
C TYR A 58 -9.25 -2.39 -7.37
N LEU A 59 -9.32 -3.11 -8.48
CA LEU A 59 -10.15 -2.71 -9.62
C LEU A 59 -11.62 -2.62 -9.24
N LYS A 60 -12.12 -3.60 -8.47
CA LYS A 60 -13.51 -3.62 -7.97
C LYS A 60 -13.82 -2.46 -7.04
N VAL A 61 -13.03 -2.23 -5.99
CA VAL A 61 -13.34 -1.21 -4.96
C VAL A 61 -13.10 0.22 -5.45
N THR A 62 -12.35 0.39 -6.53
CA THR A 62 -12.07 1.72 -7.09
C THR A 62 -12.83 2.03 -8.38
N GLY A 63 -13.75 1.14 -8.80
CA GLY A 63 -14.57 1.34 -10.00
C GLY A 63 -13.76 1.37 -11.30
N ARG A 64 -12.65 0.61 -11.35
CA ARG A 64 -11.74 0.48 -12.50
C ARG A 64 -11.81 -0.89 -13.18
N ALA A 65 -12.74 -1.74 -12.74
CA ALA A 65 -13.02 -3.04 -13.33
C ALA A 65 -13.80 -2.90 -14.65
#